data_AF-A0A3L7SPN7-F1
#
_entry.id   AF-A0A3L7SPN7-F1
#
_cell.length_a   1.000
_cell.length_b   1.000
_cell.length_c   1.000
_cell.angle_alpha   90.00
_cell.angle_beta   90.00
_cell.angle_gamma   90.00
#
_symmetry.space_group_name_H-M   'P 1'
#
loop_
_entity.id
_entity.type
_entity.pdbx_description
1 polymer ?
#
loop_
_entity_poly.entity_id
_entity_poly.type
_entity_poly.pdbx_seq_one_letter_code
_entity_poly.pdbx_strand_id
1 'polypeptide(L)'
;TPLDLATPESALHSFIRGREAFSALFNAPPASFARVAGGAIPLLPQLLAGCGVEGGIWTLFDGSPLPDVGGGMIRWQAGGAAIDLLAAAPLDARSARTVLALHETLGDALDREHVAAVLFAHYAGTATRWHALVRRIGRWTNLLGTFVTPRELARRTTGAGTTVSLEPDAFPPTLPRSTAAAGDDVITVAVAQAGQEAGAIVAATSPLAVVPAPPPARPPIAVQPPLRRWLSFAGPAGARRDADRLVLEHELIRVEAHPQTGGLLSLRRDRDGANRLSQQLAVRTTRTAGGGGGWEAAEDGVLTTRMVADAVERVVGENGRDSLVSRGRLVAADGGVAARFSQIVSLVEGMPLAVLDIEVELERPLAGSLLDSHVAARFAWHENEHVEIRRSLLTQSVATERTRFTAPHFIEIVPESTRVDVAADAVTILTGGLPWHLLSTPHVLDSLLAGGSVGRISRRLAIGLGLRRPWDSALALAAGTPLGVAIPGLPENVRLTVAELVTTDRQLTAGRFGLLESAGVGGEVTIDWGRPVARATVVDFTGGPRTEPAVAIDGTRTVVSLERYQWLQLDLGFAG
;
A
#
# COMPACT_ATOMS: atom_id res chain seq x y z
N THR A 1 2.36 -13.93 1.40
CA THR A 1 1.64 -12.73 0.94
C THR A 1 2.35 -12.18 -0.28
N PRO A 2 1.63 -11.74 -1.32
CA PRO A 2 2.23 -10.95 -2.41
C PRO A 2 3.01 -9.75 -1.85
N LEU A 3 4.12 -9.38 -2.49
CA LEU A 3 5.03 -8.37 -1.93
C LEU A 3 4.41 -6.97 -1.87
N ASP A 4 3.53 -6.63 -2.81
CA ASP A 4 2.85 -5.34 -2.88
C ASP A 4 1.72 -5.19 -1.85
N LEU A 5 1.29 -6.29 -1.23
CA LEU A 5 0.32 -6.28 -0.13
C LEU A 5 0.99 -6.25 1.26
N ALA A 6 2.30 -6.47 1.33
CA ALA A 6 3.02 -6.54 2.59
C ALA A 6 3.48 -5.15 3.07
N THR A 7 3.74 -5.06 4.36
CA THR A 7 4.56 -3.98 4.94
C THR A 7 6.05 -4.22 4.66
N PRO A 8 6.90 -3.17 4.68
CA PRO A 8 8.34 -3.33 4.50
C PRO A 8 8.96 -4.24 5.57
N GLU A 9 8.46 -4.18 6.80
CA GLU A 9 8.86 -5.06 7.91
C GLU A 9 8.53 -6.53 7.63
N SER A 10 7.32 -6.83 7.17
CA SER A 10 6.93 -8.20 6.80
C SER A 10 7.74 -8.74 5.63
N ALA A 11 8.00 -7.90 4.62
CA ALA A 11 8.86 -8.25 3.51
C ALA A 11 10.26 -8.60 4.01
N LEU A 12 10.89 -7.71 4.79
CA LEU A 12 12.21 -7.93 5.35
C LEU A 12 12.27 -9.20 6.22
N HIS A 13 11.30 -9.40 7.10
CA HIS A 13 11.22 -10.59 7.95
C HIS A 13 11.10 -11.88 7.12
N SER A 14 10.37 -11.86 5.99
CA SER A 14 10.33 -12.99 5.06
C SER A 14 11.69 -13.25 4.42
N PHE A 15 12.44 -12.21 4.05
CA PHE A 15 13.78 -12.33 3.49
C PHE A 15 14.78 -12.90 4.51
N ILE A 16 14.80 -12.36 5.73
CA ILE A 16 15.68 -12.82 6.82
C ILE A 16 15.41 -14.30 7.12
N ARG A 17 14.14 -14.69 7.28
CA ARG A 17 13.76 -16.08 7.55
C ARG A 17 14.21 -17.03 6.43
N GLY A 18 14.03 -16.62 5.17
CA GLY A 18 14.50 -17.40 4.02
C GLY A 18 16.02 -17.53 4.00
N ARG A 19 16.73 -16.46 4.35
CA ARG A 19 18.20 -16.42 4.46
C ARG A 19 18.72 -17.35 5.55
N GLU A 20 18.08 -17.34 6.73
CA GLU A 20 18.42 -18.19 7.86
C GLU A 20 18.16 -19.66 7.53
N ALA A 21 17.01 -19.98 6.93
CA ALA A 21 16.69 -21.33 6.49
C ALA A 21 17.70 -21.84 5.46
N PHE A 22 18.07 -21.02 4.47
CA PHE A 22 19.12 -21.35 3.51
C PHE A 22 20.47 -21.58 4.20
N SER A 23 20.85 -20.68 5.12
CA SER A 23 22.13 -20.77 5.83
C SER A 23 22.22 -22.03 6.70
N ALA A 24 21.12 -22.41 7.35
CA ALA A 24 21.04 -23.65 8.14
C ALA A 24 21.18 -24.91 7.28
N LEU A 25 20.66 -24.90 6.04
CA LEU A 25 20.72 -26.05 5.13
C LEU A 25 22.06 -26.18 4.40
N PHE A 26 22.69 -25.05 4.04
CA PHE A 26 23.88 -25.04 3.16
C PHE A 26 25.16 -24.55 3.84
N ASN A 27 25.12 -24.20 5.14
CA ASN A 27 26.24 -23.63 5.91
C ASN A 27 26.89 -22.40 5.26
N ALA A 28 26.10 -21.64 4.49
CA ALA A 28 26.53 -20.41 3.83
C ALA A 28 25.31 -19.52 3.54
N PRO A 29 25.45 -18.18 3.57
CA PRO A 29 24.37 -17.30 3.19
C PRO A 29 24.07 -17.39 1.69
N PRO A 30 22.81 -17.17 1.27
CA PRO A 30 22.46 -17.11 -0.14
C PRO A 30 23.14 -15.90 -0.81
N ALA A 31 23.86 -16.16 -1.89
CA ALA A 31 24.58 -15.12 -2.64
C ALA A 31 23.84 -14.64 -3.89
N SER A 32 22.77 -15.35 -4.29
CA SER A 32 21.98 -15.01 -5.47
C SER A 32 20.49 -15.08 -5.18
N PHE A 33 19.74 -14.17 -5.78
CA PHE A 33 18.28 -14.11 -5.65
C PHE A 33 17.57 -14.56 -6.94
N ALA A 34 16.51 -15.33 -6.77
CA ALA A 34 15.54 -15.67 -7.82
C ALA A 34 14.21 -16.00 -7.15
N ARG A 35 13.12 -15.95 -7.91
CA ARG A 35 11.77 -16.15 -7.38
C ARG A 35 10.88 -16.80 -8.42
N VAL A 36 9.98 -17.65 -7.95
CA VAL A 36 9.00 -18.29 -8.81
C VAL A 36 7.85 -17.35 -9.11
N ALA A 37 7.28 -16.72 -8.09
CA ALA A 37 6.07 -15.91 -8.17
C ALA A 37 6.10 -14.78 -7.12
N GLY A 38 5.01 -14.01 -7.04
CA GLY A 38 4.76 -13.05 -5.95
C GLY A 38 5.06 -11.59 -6.29
N GLY A 39 5.28 -11.28 -7.58
CA GLY A 39 5.50 -9.92 -8.07
C GLY A 39 6.85 -9.35 -7.67
N ALA A 40 7.01 -8.05 -7.90
CA ALA A 40 8.17 -7.26 -7.51
C ALA A 40 7.74 -5.93 -6.89
N ILE A 41 8.60 -5.39 -6.03
CA ILE A 41 8.39 -4.13 -5.34
C ILE A 41 9.63 -3.24 -5.49
N PRO A 42 9.47 -1.91 -5.50
CA PRO A 42 10.58 -0.96 -5.66
C PRO A 42 11.65 -1.05 -4.56
N LEU A 43 11.31 -1.60 -3.40
CA LEU A 43 12.22 -1.75 -2.25
C LEU A 43 13.22 -2.92 -2.40
N LEU A 44 13.05 -3.79 -3.40
CA LEU A 44 13.89 -5.00 -3.54
C LEU A 44 15.39 -4.74 -3.65
N PRO A 45 15.91 -3.73 -4.38
CA PRO A 45 17.35 -3.47 -4.42
C PRO A 45 17.93 -3.25 -3.02
N GLN A 46 17.21 -2.50 -2.19
CA GLN A 46 17.60 -2.23 -0.82
C GLN A 46 17.57 -3.53 0.01
N LEU A 47 16.48 -4.30 -0.05
CA LEU A 47 16.37 -5.57 0.68
C LEU A 47 17.46 -6.57 0.30
N LEU A 48 17.70 -6.75 -1.00
CA LEU A 48 18.66 -7.71 -1.53
C LEU A 48 20.08 -7.29 -1.19
N ALA A 49 20.47 -6.05 -1.47
CA ALA A 49 21.79 -5.53 -1.14
C ALA A 49 22.04 -5.54 0.38
N GLY A 50 21.06 -5.09 1.16
CA GLY A 50 21.16 -5.07 2.63
C GLY A 50 21.11 -6.45 3.29
N CYS A 51 20.70 -7.50 2.57
CA CYS A 51 20.81 -8.89 3.00
C CYS A 51 22.09 -9.60 2.51
N GLY A 52 22.97 -8.89 1.79
CA GLY A 52 24.23 -9.42 1.26
C GLY A 52 24.10 -10.23 -0.03
N VAL A 53 23.01 -10.06 -0.78
CA VAL A 53 22.85 -10.70 -2.10
C VAL A 53 23.69 -9.96 -3.13
N GLU A 54 24.54 -10.69 -3.86
CA GLU A 54 25.49 -10.12 -4.82
C GLU A 54 24.90 -9.95 -6.23
N GLY A 55 23.83 -10.69 -6.54
CA GLY A 55 23.13 -10.57 -7.82
C GLY A 55 21.95 -11.54 -7.93
N GLY A 56 21.33 -11.63 -9.09
CA GLY A 56 20.13 -12.46 -9.21
C GLY A 56 19.50 -12.50 -10.59
N ILE A 57 18.29 -13.02 -10.61
CA ILE A 57 17.44 -13.14 -11.80
C ILE A 57 16.26 -12.17 -11.61
N TRP A 58 16.05 -11.31 -12.60
CA TRP A 58 14.95 -10.35 -12.62
C TRP A 58 13.61 -11.06 -12.83
N THR A 59 13.55 -11.95 -13.82
CA THR A 59 12.35 -12.63 -14.31
C THR A 59 11.70 -13.55 -13.27
N LEU A 60 10.36 -13.66 -13.33
CA LEU A 60 9.57 -14.58 -12.52
C LEU A 60 9.39 -15.90 -13.26
N PHE A 61 9.61 -17.04 -12.58
CA PHE A 61 9.46 -18.35 -13.23
C PHE A 61 8.01 -18.80 -13.43
N ASP A 62 7.03 -18.12 -12.84
CA ASP A 62 5.59 -18.32 -13.07
C ASP A 62 5.08 -17.57 -14.32
N GLY A 63 5.93 -16.77 -14.96
CA GLY A 63 5.58 -15.97 -16.14
C GLY A 63 4.81 -14.69 -15.82
N SER A 64 4.63 -14.34 -14.55
CA SER A 64 4.02 -13.07 -14.17
C SER A 64 4.85 -11.90 -14.71
N PRO A 65 4.20 -10.86 -15.27
CA PRO A 65 4.91 -9.76 -15.91
C PRO A 65 5.65 -8.90 -14.89
N LEU A 66 6.77 -8.35 -15.33
CA LEU A 66 7.54 -7.32 -14.62
C LEU A 66 7.73 -6.12 -15.56
N PRO A 67 8.14 -4.95 -15.02
CA PRO A 67 8.50 -3.82 -15.86
C PRO A 67 9.51 -4.24 -16.94
N ASP A 68 9.31 -3.75 -18.15
CA ASP A 68 10.31 -3.91 -19.20
C ASP A 68 11.52 -3.06 -18.87
N VAL A 69 12.70 -3.68 -18.93
CA VAL A 69 13.99 -3.07 -18.60
C VAL A 69 14.89 -2.93 -19.82
N GLY A 70 14.45 -3.38 -20.99
CA GLY A 70 15.10 -3.21 -22.29
C GLY A 70 16.44 -3.94 -22.51
N GLY A 71 17.13 -4.35 -21.45
CA GLY A 71 18.42 -5.04 -21.51
C GLY A 71 18.41 -6.41 -20.82
N GLY A 72 19.24 -7.33 -21.30
CA GLY A 72 19.41 -8.67 -20.79
C GLY A 72 20.16 -8.72 -19.46
N MET A 73 21.01 -7.73 -19.18
CA MET A 73 21.66 -7.53 -17.88
C MET A 73 21.46 -6.11 -17.39
N ILE A 74 21.02 -5.96 -16.16
CA ILE A 74 20.63 -4.67 -15.59
C ILE A 74 21.35 -4.42 -14.26
N ARG A 75 21.63 -3.15 -13.99
CA ARG A 75 21.99 -2.64 -12.67
C ARG A 75 20.81 -1.86 -12.13
N TRP A 76 19.97 -2.53 -11.33
CA TRP A 76 18.75 -1.92 -10.81
C TRP A 76 19.04 -1.08 -9.58
N GLN A 77 18.76 0.22 -9.65
CA GLN A 77 18.95 1.20 -8.59
C GLN A 77 17.61 1.62 -7.96
N ALA A 78 17.55 1.67 -6.63
CA ALA A 78 16.44 2.23 -5.87
C ALA A 78 16.86 2.59 -4.43
N GLY A 79 16.48 3.78 -3.96
CA GLY A 79 16.67 4.24 -2.57
C GLY A 79 18.09 4.06 -2.03
N GLY A 80 19.09 4.49 -2.79
CA GLY A 80 20.51 4.43 -2.42
C GLY A 80 21.14 3.04 -2.49
N ALA A 81 20.44 2.04 -3.02
CA ALA A 81 20.96 0.71 -3.25
C ALA A 81 20.98 0.36 -4.75
N ALA A 82 21.89 -0.51 -5.14
CA ALA A 82 22.00 -1.03 -6.49
C ALA A 82 22.25 -2.54 -6.46
N ILE A 83 21.63 -3.29 -7.37
CA ILE A 83 21.89 -4.72 -7.55
C ILE A 83 21.97 -5.09 -9.03
N ASP A 84 22.94 -5.94 -9.37
CA ASP A 84 23.11 -6.45 -10.72
C ASP A 84 22.24 -7.71 -10.92
N LEU A 85 21.39 -7.71 -11.95
CA LEU A 85 20.44 -8.79 -12.24
C LEU A 85 20.50 -9.20 -13.71
N LEU A 86 20.25 -10.48 -13.95
CA LEU A 86 20.01 -11.04 -15.27
C LEU A 86 18.51 -10.98 -15.60
N ALA A 87 18.15 -10.24 -16.64
CA ALA A 87 16.79 -10.08 -17.14
C ALA A 87 16.47 -10.91 -18.39
N ALA A 88 17.43 -11.70 -18.88
CA ALA A 88 17.20 -12.66 -19.93
C ALA A 88 16.06 -13.65 -19.59
N ALA A 89 15.22 -13.95 -20.59
CA ALA A 89 14.15 -14.92 -20.46
C ALA A 89 14.72 -16.34 -20.21
N PRO A 90 14.20 -17.09 -19.21
CA PRO A 90 14.70 -18.42 -18.91
C PRO A 90 14.35 -19.41 -20.01
N LEU A 91 15.36 -20.08 -20.54
CA LEU A 91 15.23 -21.20 -21.45
C LEU A 91 14.96 -22.50 -20.67
N ASP A 92 13.94 -23.25 -21.09
CA ASP A 92 13.62 -24.54 -20.46
C ASP A 92 14.66 -25.61 -20.82
N ALA A 93 15.51 -25.97 -19.86
CA ALA A 93 16.55 -26.98 -20.05
C ALA A 93 16.01 -28.43 -20.12
N ARG A 94 14.70 -28.62 -19.92
CA ARG A 94 13.97 -29.89 -20.09
C ARG A 94 13.47 -30.09 -21.52
N SER A 95 13.60 -29.09 -22.39
CA SER A 95 13.20 -29.19 -23.80
C SER A 95 14.41 -29.44 -24.70
N ALA A 96 14.32 -30.45 -25.56
CA ALA A 96 15.32 -30.68 -26.61
C ALA A 96 15.32 -29.55 -27.65
N ARG A 97 14.15 -28.91 -27.88
CA ARG A 97 14.02 -27.77 -28.79
C ARG A 97 14.91 -26.61 -28.37
N THR A 98 14.99 -26.34 -27.06
CA THR A 98 15.88 -25.31 -26.49
C THR A 98 17.33 -25.52 -26.92
N VAL A 99 17.81 -26.76 -26.89
CA VAL A 99 19.20 -27.08 -27.26
C VAL A 99 19.42 -26.94 -28.77
N LEU A 100 18.46 -27.36 -29.58
CA LEU A 100 18.53 -27.24 -31.04
C LEU A 100 18.49 -25.77 -31.51
N ALA A 101 17.69 -24.93 -30.83
CA ALA A 101 17.57 -23.51 -31.12
C ALA A 101 18.62 -22.63 -30.42
N LEU A 102 19.58 -23.23 -29.69
CA LEU A 102 20.55 -22.49 -28.89
C LEU A 102 21.40 -21.52 -29.72
N HIS A 103 21.72 -21.89 -30.96
CA HIS A 103 22.51 -21.05 -31.87
C HIS A 103 21.80 -19.74 -32.22
N GLU A 104 20.49 -19.77 -32.48
CA GLU A 104 19.67 -18.58 -32.71
C GLU A 104 19.63 -17.72 -31.44
N THR A 105 19.39 -18.34 -30.27
CA THR A 105 19.31 -17.59 -29.01
C THR A 105 20.65 -16.94 -28.63
N LEU A 106 21.77 -17.61 -28.88
CA LEU A 106 23.10 -17.04 -28.65
C LEU A 106 23.41 -15.92 -29.64
N GLY A 107 23.09 -16.10 -30.93
CA GLY A 107 23.25 -15.06 -31.94
C GLY A 107 22.47 -13.79 -31.57
N ASP A 108 21.20 -13.96 -31.25
CA ASP A 108 20.31 -12.89 -30.78
C ASP A 108 20.85 -12.15 -29.55
N ALA A 109 21.42 -12.89 -28.58
CA ALA A 109 22.00 -12.29 -27.37
C ALA A 109 23.31 -11.53 -27.68
N LEU A 110 24.14 -12.06 -28.58
CA LEU A 110 25.40 -11.41 -29.00
C LEU A 110 25.15 -10.13 -29.80
N ASP A 111 24.08 -10.08 -30.59
CA ASP A 111 23.74 -8.91 -31.39
C ASP A 111 23.13 -7.78 -30.56
N ARG A 112 22.41 -8.11 -29.47
CA ARG A 112 21.68 -7.14 -28.65
C ARG A 112 22.46 -6.66 -27.43
N GLU A 113 23.31 -7.50 -26.84
CA GLU A 113 23.91 -7.24 -25.52
C GLU A 113 25.43 -7.03 -25.60
N HIS A 114 25.94 -6.06 -24.85
CA HIS A 114 27.38 -5.92 -24.63
C HIS A 114 27.99 -7.10 -23.87
N VAL A 115 27.19 -7.74 -23.01
CA VAL A 115 27.54 -8.99 -22.34
C VAL A 115 26.42 -9.98 -22.59
N ALA A 116 26.60 -10.82 -23.61
CA ALA A 116 25.65 -11.86 -23.95
C ALA A 116 25.55 -12.92 -22.85
N ALA A 117 24.39 -12.99 -22.21
CA ALA A 117 24.08 -13.99 -21.19
C ALA A 117 22.76 -14.68 -21.51
N VAL A 118 22.77 -16.02 -21.42
CA VAL A 118 21.59 -16.86 -21.63
C VAL A 118 21.30 -17.64 -20.35
N LEU A 119 20.04 -17.67 -19.94
CA LEU A 119 19.59 -18.34 -18.73
C LEU A 119 18.98 -19.71 -19.06
N PHE A 120 19.49 -20.79 -18.48
CA PHE A 120 18.82 -22.09 -18.48
C PHE A 120 18.14 -22.33 -17.13
N ALA A 121 16.87 -22.75 -17.14
CA ALA A 121 16.10 -23.07 -15.94
C ALA A 121 15.50 -24.48 -16.02
N HIS A 122 15.51 -25.19 -14.89
CA HIS A 122 14.83 -26.48 -14.71
C HIS A 122 14.75 -26.84 -13.22
N TYR A 123 13.81 -27.72 -12.85
CA TYR A 123 13.82 -28.34 -11.53
C TYR A 123 14.99 -29.33 -11.41
N ALA A 124 15.53 -29.51 -10.20
CA ALA A 124 16.61 -30.45 -9.95
C ALA A 124 16.30 -31.84 -10.53
N GLY A 125 17.25 -32.43 -11.26
CA GLY A 125 17.10 -33.75 -11.89
C GLY A 125 16.24 -33.81 -13.17
N THR A 126 15.62 -32.71 -13.60
CA THR A 126 14.69 -32.73 -14.75
C THR A 126 15.29 -32.30 -16.09
N ALA A 127 16.55 -31.83 -16.11
CA ALA A 127 17.19 -31.38 -17.34
C ALA A 127 17.32 -32.51 -18.39
N THR A 128 17.24 -32.16 -19.67
CA THR A 128 17.42 -33.17 -20.73
C THR A 128 18.86 -33.70 -20.76
N ARG A 129 19.01 -34.92 -21.30
CA ARG A 129 20.33 -35.46 -21.67
C ARG A 129 21.11 -34.53 -22.62
N TRP A 130 20.41 -33.77 -23.47
CA TRP A 130 21.03 -32.87 -24.44
C TRP A 130 21.65 -31.66 -23.75
N HIS A 131 20.98 -31.07 -22.76
CA HIS A 131 21.55 -29.99 -21.94
C HIS A 131 22.82 -30.46 -21.20
N ALA A 132 22.84 -31.70 -20.71
CA ALA A 132 24.05 -32.27 -20.11
C ALA A 132 25.22 -32.36 -21.10
N LEU A 133 24.96 -32.67 -22.38
CA LEU A 133 25.98 -32.66 -23.43
C LEU A 133 26.48 -31.24 -23.74
N VAL A 134 25.60 -30.24 -23.80
CA VAL A 134 26.02 -28.83 -23.98
C VAL A 134 26.94 -28.39 -22.84
N ARG A 135 26.59 -28.71 -21.58
CA ARG A 135 27.46 -28.43 -20.42
C ARG A 135 28.79 -29.17 -20.50
N ARG A 136 28.82 -30.39 -21.06
CA ARG A 136 30.06 -31.13 -21.29
C ARG A 136 30.93 -30.45 -22.34
N ILE A 137 30.36 -30.00 -23.45
CA ILE A 137 31.08 -29.21 -24.48
C ILE A 137 31.71 -27.96 -23.84
N GLY A 138 30.94 -27.23 -23.04
CA GLY A 138 31.40 -26.02 -22.33
C GLY A 138 32.52 -26.25 -21.30
N ARG A 139 32.82 -27.51 -20.92
CA ARG A 139 33.99 -27.84 -20.09
C ARG A 139 35.27 -28.04 -20.90
N TRP A 140 35.15 -28.31 -22.20
CA TRP A 140 36.28 -28.61 -23.10
C TRP A 140 36.66 -27.40 -23.95
N THR A 141 35.70 -26.51 -24.21
CA THR A 141 35.88 -25.31 -25.03
C THR A 141 34.95 -24.19 -24.55
N ASN A 142 35.32 -22.94 -24.84
CA ASN A 142 34.51 -21.74 -24.62
C ASN A 142 33.69 -21.33 -25.86
N LEU A 143 33.62 -22.16 -26.90
CA LEU A 143 32.88 -21.87 -28.14
C LEU A 143 31.42 -21.46 -27.89
N LEU A 144 30.76 -22.07 -26.91
CA LEU A 144 29.37 -21.78 -26.53
C LEU A 144 29.27 -20.80 -25.35
N GLY A 145 30.37 -20.10 -25.03
CA GLY A 145 30.49 -19.31 -23.81
C GLY A 145 30.91 -20.15 -22.60
N THR A 146 30.79 -19.55 -21.41
CA THR A 146 31.15 -20.20 -20.13
C THR A 146 29.90 -20.41 -19.28
N PHE A 147 29.70 -21.63 -18.80
CA PHE A 147 28.64 -21.94 -17.84
C PHE A 147 29.03 -21.45 -16.44
N VAL A 148 28.32 -20.45 -15.94
CA VAL A 148 28.55 -19.84 -14.63
C VAL A 148 27.26 -19.88 -13.79
N THR A 149 27.40 -19.74 -12.48
CA THR A 149 26.25 -19.49 -11.58
C THR A 149 25.84 -18.02 -11.68
N PRO A 150 24.61 -17.63 -11.27
CA PRO A 150 24.22 -16.22 -11.24
C PRO A 150 25.16 -15.35 -10.40
N ARG A 151 25.67 -15.87 -9.27
CA ARG A 151 26.69 -15.18 -8.45
C ARG A 151 27.97 -14.92 -9.24
N GLU A 152 28.50 -15.94 -9.89
CA GLU A 152 29.74 -15.82 -10.65
C GLU A 152 29.56 -14.92 -11.88
N LEU A 153 28.38 -14.94 -12.49
CA LEU A 153 28.02 -14.00 -13.54
C LEU A 153 28.12 -12.57 -13.02
N ALA A 154 27.39 -12.23 -11.94
CA ALA A 154 27.38 -10.90 -11.36
C ALA A 154 28.78 -10.39 -10.96
N ARG A 155 29.65 -11.27 -10.45
CA ARG A 155 31.05 -10.92 -10.14
C ARG A 155 31.90 -10.62 -11.37
N ARG A 156 31.70 -11.36 -12.47
CA ARG A 156 32.43 -11.14 -13.72
C ARG A 156 31.95 -9.90 -14.47
N THR A 157 30.70 -9.52 -14.24
CA THR A 157 30.00 -8.49 -15.02
C THR A 157 29.60 -7.29 -14.16
N THR A 158 30.25 -7.12 -13.01
CA THR A 158 29.95 -6.03 -12.09
C THR A 158 30.03 -4.69 -12.82
N GLY A 159 28.94 -3.93 -12.80
CA GLY A 159 28.85 -2.63 -13.48
C GLY A 159 28.74 -2.68 -15.01
N ALA A 160 28.68 -3.86 -15.63
CA ALA A 160 28.49 -4.00 -17.08
C ALA A 160 27.01 -3.97 -17.49
N GLY A 161 26.08 -4.08 -16.54
CA GLY A 161 24.65 -4.03 -16.81
C GLY A 161 24.15 -2.61 -17.07
N THR A 162 23.10 -2.48 -17.88
CA THR A 162 22.45 -1.18 -18.11
C THR A 162 21.85 -0.69 -16.80
N THR A 163 22.19 0.53 -16.38
CA THR A 163 21.60 1.12 -15.17
C THR A 163 20.13 1.40 -15.40
N VAL A 164 19.27 0.87 -14.52
CA VAL A 164 17.82 1.08 -14.59
C VAL A 164 17.33 1.61 -13.25
N SER A 165 16.58 2.70 -13.29
CA SER A 165 15.78 3.22 -12.19
C SER A 165 14.32 3.20 -12.62
N LEU A 166 13.47 2.56 -11.84
CA LEU A 166 12.05 2.37 -12.17
C LEU A 166 11.21 3.14 -11.16
N GLU A 167 10.24 3.92 -11.66
CA GLU A 167 9.24 4.52 -10.80
C GLU A 167 8.49 3.42 -10.03
N PRO A 168 8.15 3.62 -8.74
CA PRO A 168 7.43 2.64 -7.94
C PRO A 168 6.14 2.11 -8.58
N ASP A 169 5.43 2.95 -9.34
CA ASP A 169 4.20 2.53 -9.99
C ASP A 169 4.41 1.69 -11.26
N ALA A 170 5.64 1.57 -11.77
CA ALA A 170 5.95 0.68 -12.89
C ALA A 170 5.67 -0.79 -12.54
N PHE A 171 5.81 -1.16 -11.26
CA PHE A 171 5.58 -2.52 -10.78
C PHE A 171 4.11 -2.92 -10.86
N PRO A 172 3.76 -3.98 -11.60
CA PRO A 172 2.37 -4.44 -11.72
C PRO A 172 1.78 -4.82 -10.37
N PRO A 173 0.55 -4.37 -10.05
CA PRO A 173 -0.13 -4.77 -8.82
C PRO A 173 -0.54 -6.24 -8.88
N THR A 174 -0.57 -6.90 -7.72
CA THR A 174 -1.09 -8.26 -7.61
C THR A 174 -2.61 -8.24 -7.73
N LEU A 175 -3.11 -8.77 -8.85
CA LEU A 175 -4.54 -8.91 -9.08
C LEU A 175 -5.12 -10.13 -8.34
N PRO A 176 -6.39 -10.08 -7.92
CA PRO A 176 -7.04 -11.23 -7.32
C PRO A 176 -7.11 -12.39 -8.32
N ARG A 177 -6.93 -13.63 -7.84
CA ARG A 177 -6.97 -14.83 -8.69
C ARG A 177 -8.36 -14.98 -9.31
N SER A 178 -8.42 -14.99 -10.64
CA SER A 178 -9.68 -15.12 -11.40
C SER A 178 -10.40 -16.48 -11.18
N THR A 179 -9.65 -17.51 -10.78
CA THR A 179 -10.13 -18.90 -10.66
C THR A 179 -10.37 -19.37 -9.21
N ALA A 180 -10.47 -18.45 -8.25
CA ALA A 180 -10.84 -18.81 -6.88
C ALA A 180 -12.14 -19.62 -6.94
N ALA A 181 -12.10 -20.86 -6.43
CA ALA A 181 -13.29 -21.70 -6.33
C ALA A 181 -14.38 -20.92 -5.58
N ALA A 182 -15.65 -21.14 -5.94
CA ALA A 182 -16.78 -20.51 -5.24
C ALA A 182 -16.67 -20.78 -3.73
N GLY A 183 -16.20 -19.80 -2.95
CA GLY A 183 -15.94 -19.97 -1.52
C GLY A 183 -14.77 -19.17 -0.93
N ASP A 184 -13.72 -18.85 -1.69
CA ASP A 184 -12.53 -18.23 -1.12
C ASP A 184 -12.69 -16.69 -0.99
N ASP A 185 -12.97 -16.22 0.22
CA ASP A 185 -12.97 -14.79 0.56
C ASP A 185 -11.54 -14.25 0.67
N VAL A 186 -10.92 -14.01 -0.49
CA VAL A 186 -9.56 -13.49 -0.60
C VAL A 186 -9.41 -12.10 0.02
N ILE A 187 -10.48 -11.31 0.11
CA ILE A 187 -10.45 -9.98 0.75
C ILE A 187 -10.35 -10.13 2.26
N THR A 188 -11.18 -10.96 2.88
CA THR A 188 -11.12 -11.17 4.34
C THR A 188 -9.77 -11.74 4.77
N VAL A 189 -9.18 -12.65 3.99
CA VAL A 189 -7.82 -13.16 4.25
C VAL A 189 -6.78 -12.02 4.20
N ALA A 190 -6.84 -11.17 3.18
CA ALA A 190 -5.93 -10.04 3.04
C ALA A 190 -6.09 -9.00 4.17
N VAL A 191 -7.33 -8.66 4.54
CA VAL A 191 -7.63 -7.75 5.66
C VAL A 191 -7.10 -8.32 6.98
N ALA A 192 -7.32 -9.61 7.24
CA ALA A 192 -6.82 -10.24 8.45
C ALA A 192 -5.28 -10.25 8.51
N GLN A 193 -4.62 -10.51 7.38
CA GLN A 193 -3.16 -10.45 7.28
C GLN A 193 -2.66 -9.01 7.52
N ALA A 194 -3.24 -8.01 6.86
CA ALA A 194 -2.88 -6.62 7.05
C ALA A 194 -3.07 -6.17 8.51
N GLY A 195 -4.15 -6.60 9.18
CA GLY A 195 -4.38 -6.32 10.60
C GLY A 195 -3.36 -6.97 11.53
N GLN A 196 -2.93 -8.20 11.24
CA GLN A 196 -1.85 -8.87 11.99
C GLN A 196 -0.51 -8.16 11.83
N GLU A 197 -0.15 -7.78 10.59
CA GLU A 197 1.07 -7.04 10.30
C GLU A 197 1.07 -5.67 11.00
N ALA A 198 -0.03 -4.92 10.86
CA ALA A 198 -0.20 -3.62 11.48
C ALA A 198 -0.17 -3.72 13.02
N GLY A 199 -0.81 -4.74 13.61
CA GLY A 199 -0.80 -4.99 15.04
C GLY A 199 0.61 -5.23 15.58
N ALA A 200 1.43 -6.03 14.87
CA ALA A 200 2.82 -6.25 15.26
C ALA A 200 3.65 -4.96 15.19
N ILE A 201 3.46 -4.15 14.16
CA ILE A 201 4.14 -2.87 13.97
C ILE A 201 3.75 -1.86 15.07
N VAL A 202 2.45 -1.70 15.34
CA VAL A 202 1.96 -0.79 16.38
C VAL A 202 2.44 -1.23 17.76
N ALA A 203 2.47 -2.54 18.03
CA ALA A 203 3.02 -3.06 19.28
C ALA A 203 4.52 -2.72 19.43
N ALA A 204 5.32 -2.91 18.37
CA ALA A 204 6.74 -2.61 18.37
C ALA A 204 7.06 -1.11 18.55
N THR A 205 6.20 -0.22 18.05
CA THR A 205 6.37 1.23 18.17
C THR A 205 5.75 1.83 19.43
N SER A 206 4.83 1.12 20.08
CA SER A 206 4.11 1.60 21.28
C SER A 206 4.99 2.12 22.43
N PRO A 207 6.20 1.58 22.71
CA PRO A 207 7.05 2.11 23.79
C PRO A 207 7.61 3.51 23.50
N LEU A 208 7.58 3.95 22.24
CA LEU A 208 8.07 5.26 21.78
C LEU A 208 6.94 6.27 21.63
N ALA A 209 5.70 5.78 21.56
CA ALA A 209 4.54 6.60 21.30
C ALA A 209 4.13 7.37 22.56
N VAL A 210 3.68 8.60 22.36
CA VAL A 210 3.04 9.39 23.40
C VAL A 210 1.56 9.47 23.05
N VAL A 211 0.70 9.14 24.02
CA VAL A 211 -0.72 9.45 23.91
C VAL A 211 -0.85 10.96 24.11
N PRO A 212 -1.34 11.73 23.13
CA PRO A 212 -1.61 13.14 23.37
C PRO A 212 -2.57 13.26 24.56
N ALA A 213 -2.24 14.12 25.53
CA ALA A 213 -3.16 14.42 26.61
C ALA A 213 -4.48 14.91 26.01
N PRO A 214 -5.65 14.54 26.56
CA PRO A 214 -6.90 15.15 26.15
C PRO A 214 -6.75 16.66 26.26
N PRO A 215 -7.27 17.45 25.30
CA PRO A 215 -7.18 18.90 25.41
C PRO A 215 -7.76 19.33 26.77
N PRO A 216 -7.17 20.31 27.45
CA PRO A 216 -7.74 20.81 28.71
C PRO A 216 -9.19 21.18 28.43
N ALA A 217 -10.12 20.68 29.26
CA ALA A 217 -11.52 21.02 29.17
C ALA A 217 -11.63 22.54 29.09
N ARG A 218 -12.07 23.06 27.93
CA ARG A 218 -12.28 24.50 27.76
C ARG A 218 -13.22 24.95 28.88
N PRO A 219 -12.87 25.96 29.69
CA PRO A 219 -13.85 26.54 30.59
C PRO A 219 -15.04 27.01 29.73
N PRO A 220 -16.28 26.85 30.21
CA PRO A 220 -17.47 27.19 29.44
C PRO A 220 -17.35 28.64 29.00
N ILE A 221 -17.18 28.86 27.70
CA ILE A 221 -17.28 30.19 27.12
C ILE A 221 -18.74 30.57 27.29
N ALA A 222 -19.00 31.55 28.15
CA ALA A 222 -20.31 32.19 28.23
C ALA A 222 -20.58 32.84 26.87
N VAL A 223 -21.34 32.15 26.03
CA VAL A 223 -21.86 32.69 24.77
C VAL A 223 -22.79 33.83 25.15
N GLN A 224 -22.30 35.06 25.11
CA GLN A 224 -23.19 36.22 25.07
C GLN A 224 -23.92 36.18 23.73
N PRO A 225 -25.27 36.22 23.72
CA PRO A 225 -26.02 36.18 22.49
C PRO A 225 -25.68 37.43 21.67
N PRO A 226 -25.43 37.31 20.34
CA PRO A 226 -25.26 38.48 19.51
C PRO A 226 -26.58 39.26 19.50
N LEU A 227 -26.50 40.56 19.76
CA LEU A 227 -27.59 41.51 19.56
C LEU A 227 -27.98 41.50 18.08
N ARG A 228 -29.04 40.75 17.76
CA ARG A 228 -29.69 40.75 16.46
C ARG A 228 -30.42 42.08 16.27
N ARG A 229 -30.05 42.81 15.21
CA ARG A 229 -30.93 43.83 14.64
C ARG A 229 -30.85 43.78 13.12
N TRP A 230 -31.75 43.03 12.50
CA TRP A 230 -32.40 43.34 11.22
C TRP A 230 -33.36 42.22 10.75
N LEU A 231 -34.63 42.62 10.68
CA LEU A 231 -35.67 42.31 9.70
C LEU A 231 -35.82 40.86 9.19
N SER A 232 -36.85 40.24 9.73
CA SER A 232 -37.46 38.99 9.33
C SER A 232 -38.02 39.04 7.90
N PHE A 233 -37.50 38.22 7.00
CA PHE A 233 -38.31 37.57 5.98
C PHE A 233 -38.46 36.10 6.37
N ALA A 234 -39.71 35.71 6.62
CA ALA A 234 -40.08 34.37 7.06
C ALA A 234 -39.92 33.37 5.90
N GLY A 235 -38.90 32.52 5.98
CA GLY A 235 -38.80 31.23 5.27
C GLY A 235 -38.92 30.07 6.27
N PRO A 236 -39.33 28.87 5.83
CA PRO A 236 -39.84 27.83 6.73
C PRO A 236 -38.75 27.28 7.66
N ALA A 237 -38.92 27.53 8.97
CA ALA A 237 -38.00 27.14 10.04
C ALA A 237 -37.91 25.61 10.29
N GLY A 238 -38.68 24.79 9.55
CA GLY A 238 -38.68 23.34 9.67
C GLY A 238 -37.49 22.65 8.99
N ALA A 239 -37.06 23.13 7.81
CA ALA A 239 -36.02 22.47 7.01
C ALA A 239 -34.62 22.53 7.67
N ARG A 240 -34.36 23.57 8.48
CA ARG A 240 -33.07 23.77 9.16
C ARG A 240 -32.85 22.80 10.32
N ARG A 241 -33.93 22.33 10.96
CA ARG A 241 -33.86 21.35 12.06
C ARG A 241 -33.62 19.92 11.59
N ASP A 242 -34.09 19.56 10.40
CA ASP A 242 -33.81 18.24 9.80
C ASP A 242 -32.39 18.15 9.24
N ALA A 243 -31.86 19.24 8.67
CA ALA A 243 -30.49 19.29 8.15
C ALA A 243 -29.43 19.06 9.24
N ASP A 244 -29.60 19.61 10.45
CA ASP A 244 -28.66 19.42 11.56
C ASP A 244 -28.65 17.97 12.12
N ARG A 245 -29.70 17.18 11.87
CA ARG A 245 -29.80 15.79 12.34
C ARG A 245 -28.91 14.81 11.56
N LEU A 246 -28.52 15.16 10.34
CA LEU A 246 -27.75 14.29 9.45
C LEU A 246 -26.29 14.71 9.31
N VAL A 247 -25.82 15.52 10.26
CA VAL A 247 -24.50 16.16 10.22
C VAL A 247 -23.73 15.80 11.49
N LEU A 248 -22.46 15.44 11.31
CA LEU A 248 -21.44 15.43 12.36
C LEU A 248 -20.42 16.50 12.03
N GLU A 249 -20.06 17.32 13.02
CA GLU A 249 -19.03 18.34 12.85
C GLU A 249 -18.25 18.56 14.15
N HIS A 250 -16.96 18.83 13.99
CA HIS A 250 -16.13 19.47 15.01
C HIS A 250 -15.18 20.46 14.33
N GLU A 251 -14.19 20.98 15.06
CA GLU A 251 -13.32 22.09 14.63
C GLU A 251 -12.50 21.83 13.35
N LEU A 252 -12.33 20.57 12.92
CA LEU A 252 -11.42 20.22 11.82
C LEU A 252 -12.12 19.68 10.57
N ILE A 253 -13.28 19.02 10.73
CA ILE A 253 -14.06 18.44 9.64
C ILE A 253 -15.55 18.42 9.95
N ARG A 254 -16.34 18.40 8.88
CA ARG A 254 -17.78 18.21 8.87
C ARG A 254 -18.15 17.15 7.85
N VAL A 255 -19.00 16.22 8.28
CA VAL A 255 -19.53 15.10 7.49
C VAL A 255 -21.04 15.16 7.49
N GLU A 256 -21.65 14.92 6.33
CA GLU A 256 -23.09 14.93 6.14
C GLU A 256 -23.57 13.66 5.46
N ALA A 257 -24.61 13.02 6.00
CA ALA A 257 -25.24 11.85 5.40
C ALA A 257 -26.37 12.25 4.45
N HIS A 258 -26.51 11.52 3.34
CA HIS A 258 -27.59 11.73 2.40
C HIS A 258 -28.88 11.05 2.91
N PRO A 259 -30.02 11.77 3.07
CA PRO A 259 -31.24 11.21 3.67
C PRO A 259 -31.83 10.02 2.90
N GLN A 260 -31.80 10.06 1.55
CA GLN A 260 -32.40 9.01 0.72
C GLN A 260 -31.49 7.81 0.42
N THR A 261 -30.16 7.98 0.45
CA THR A 261 -29.23 6.88 0.12
C THR A 261 -28.55 6.32 1.36
N GLY A 262 -28.37 7.12 2.41
CA GLY A 262 -27.66 6.74 3.63
C GLY A 262 -26.14 6.74 3.50
N GLY A 263 -25.61 7.03 2.30
CA GLY A 263 -24.19 7.27 2.09
C GLY A 263 -23.74 8.66 2.57
N LEU A 264 -22.46 8.95 2.44
CA LEU A 264 -21.93 10.28 2.72
C LEU A 264 -22.22 11.23 1.56
N LEU A 265 -22.99 12.27 1.84
CA LEU A 265 -23.27 13.36 0.91
C LEU A 265 -22.06 14.27 0.75
N SER A 266 -21.42 14.64 1.87
CA SER A 266 -20.24 15.51 1.83
C SER A 266 -19.25 15.27 2.97
N LEU A 267 -17.97 15.45 2.64
CA LEU A 267 -16.84 15.63 3.55
C LEU A 267 -16.21 16.99 3.26
N ARG A 268 -16.12 17.86 4.26
CA ARG A 268 -15.57 19.22 4.14
C ARG A 268 -14.82 19.62 5.42
N ARG A 269 -13.91 20.58 5.31
CA ARG A 269 -13.10 21.07 6.45
C ARG A 269 -13.89 21.99 7.38
N ASP A 270 -14.65 22.92 6.82
CA ASP A 270 -15.49 23.86 7.57
C ASP A 270 -16.91 23.91 6.99
N ARG A 271 -17.77 24.74 7.58
CA ARG A 271 -19.20 24.81 7.23
C ARG A 271 -19.43 25.31 5.80
N ASP A 272 -18.61 26.24 5.33
CA ASP A 272 -18.80 26.95 4.06
C ASP A 272 -17.87 26.43 2.95
N GLY A 273 -16.99 25.48 3.27
CA GLY A 273 -16.04 24.87 2.34
C GLY A 273 -16.69 23.96 1.30
N ALA A 274 -15.98 23.79 0.19
CA ALA A 274 -16.37 22.89 -0.88
C ALA A 274 -16.38 21.43 -0.42
N ASN A 275 -17.30 20.64 -0.98
CA ASN A 275 -17.28 19.20 -0.78
C ASN A 275 -16.02 18.59 -1.41
N ARG A 276 -15.30 17.78 -0.64
CA ARG A 276 -14.10 17.08 -1.10
C ARG A 276 -14.36 15.63 -1.48
N LEU A 277 -15.36 15.01 -0.86
CA LEU A 277 -15.64 13.60 -1.08
C LEU A 277 -17.09 13.27 -0.75
N SER A 278 -17.69 12.44 -1.59
CA SER A 278 -18.94 11.74 -1.31
C SER A 278 -18.69 10.23 -1.33
N GLN A 279 -19.56 9.47 -0.68
CA GLN A 279 -19.44 8.01 -0.62
C GLN A 279 -20.80 7.33 -0.70
N GLN A 280 -20.88 6.24 -1.47
CA GLN A 280 -22.02 5.33 -1.49
C GLN A 280 -21.54 3.87 -1.54
N LEU A 281 -22.43 2.95 -1.18
CA LEU A 281 -22.21 1.50 -1.30
C LEU A 281 -22.90 1.00 -2.56
N ALA A 282 -22.30 0.05 -3.26
CA ALA A 282 -22.97 -0.63 -4.36
C ALA A 282 -22.48 -2.07 -4.54
N VAL A 283 -23.31 -2.90 -5.13
CA VAL A 283 -22.88 -4.10 -5.85
C VAL A 283 -22.61 -3.69 -7.29
N ARG A 284 -21.40 -3.97 -7.77
CA ARG A 284 -20.96 -3.73 -9.15
C ARG A 284 -20.82 -5.07 -9.86
N THR A 285 -21.40 -5.18 -11.05
CA THR A 285 -21.25 -6.33 -11.95
C THR A 285 -20.89 -5.87 -13.36
N THR A 286 -19.92 -6.52 -14.00
CA THR A 286 -19.63 -6.35 -15.43
C THR A 286 -20.33 -7.46 -16.21
N ARG A 287 -21.14 -7.10 -17.21
CA ARG A 287 -21.71 -8.08 -18.13
C ARG A 287 -20.58 -8.63 -18.99
N THR A 288 -20.34 -9.94 -18.95
CA THR A 288 -19.50 -10.58 -19.95
C THR A 288 -20.17 -10.41 -21.31
N ALA A 289 -19.45 -9.87 -22.30
CA ALA A 289 -19.94 -9.77 -23.68
C ALA A 289 -20.50 -11.14 -24.10
N GLY A 290 -21.82 -11.23 -24.28
CA GLY A 290 -22.43 -12.41 -24.87
C GLY A 290 -21.83 -12.59 -26.26
N GLY A 291 -21.62 -13.84 -26.69
CA GLY A 291 -21.01 -14.20 -27.98
C GLY A 291 -21.80 -13.79 -29.22
N GLY A 292 -22.18 -12.51 -29.33
CA GLY A 292 -22.92 -11.90 -30.41
C GLY A 292 -22.23 -10.63 -30.89
N GLY A 293 -21.29 -10.79 -31.82
CA GLY A 293 -21.10 -9.95 -33.00
C GLY A 293 -20.98 -8.42 -32.91
N GLY A 294 -20.76 -7.82 -31.75
CA GLY A 294 -20.57 -6.37 -31.61
C GLY A 294 -19.35 -6.05 -30.75
N TRP A 295 -18.50 -5.14 -31.23
CA TRP A 295 -17.45 -4.53 -30.42
C TRP A 295 -18.10 -3.57 -29.40
N GLU A 296 -18.72 -4.10 -28.34
CA GLU A 296 -19.08 -3.31 -27.15
C GLU A 296 -17.83 -3.19 -26.26
N ALA A 297 -17.49 -1.97 -25.85
CA ALA A 297 -16.43 -1.77 -24.87
C ALA A 297 -16.87 -2.38 -23.53
N ALA A 298 -15.96 -2.99 -22.78
CA ALA A 298 -16.26 -3.62 -21.49
C ALA A 298 -16.90 -2.66 -20.46
N GLU A 299 -16.79 -1.34 -20.68
CA GLU A 299 -17.37 -0.26 -19.87
C GLU A 299 -18.89 -0.09 -20.09
N ASP A 300 -19.42 -0.40 -21.28
CA ASP A 300 -20.86 -0.32 -21.61
C ASP A 300 -21.69 -1.45 -20.94
N GLY A 301 -21.00 -2.44 -20.36
CA GLY A 301 -21.58 -3.58 -19.66
C GLY A 301 -21.71 -3.43 -18.14
N VAL A 302 -21.27 -2.31 -17.55
CA VAL A 302 -21.19 -2.15 -16.09
C VAL A 302 -22.57 -1.83 -15.50
N LEU A 303 -23.03 -2.69 -14.59
CA LEU A 303 -24.26 -2.50 -13.83
C LEU A 303 -23.91 -2.26 -12.37
N THR A 304 -24.55 -1.25 -11.77
CA THR A 304 -24.34 -0.90 -10.36
C THR A 304 -25.68 -0.72 -9.68
N THR A 305 -25.81 -1.26 -8.47
CA THR A 305 -27.02 -1.08 -7.67
C THR A 305 -27.12 0.35 -7.15
N ARG A 306 -28.35 0.83 -6.96
CA ARG A 306 -28.62 2.07 -6.24
C ARG A 306 -28.67 1.83 -4.73
N MET A 307 -27.96 2.65 -3.96
CA MET A 307 -28.04 2.67 -2.50
C MET A 307 -29.31 3.40 -2.06
N VAL A 308 -30.13 2.76 -1.22
CA VAL A 308 -31.41 3.32 -0.72
C VAL A 308 -31.46 3.17 0.78
N ALA A 309 -31.60 4.28 1.50
CA ALA A 309 -31.78 4.28 2.95
C ALA A 309 -33.23 3.95 3.32
N ASP A 310 -33.38 3.06 4.29
CA ASP A 310 -34.61 2.85 5.03
C ASP A 310 -34.66 3.78 6.25
N ALA A 311 -33.50 4.07 6.87
CA ALA A 311 -33.36 5.02 7.97
C ALA A 311 -31.96 5.64 7.99
N VAL A 312 -31.88 6.92 8.40
CA VAL A 312 -30.63 7.62 8.72
C VAL A 312 -30.84 8.41 10.01
N GLU A 313 -30.07 8.11 11.04
CA GLU A 313 -30.26 8.65 12.38
C GLU A 313 -28.92 9.08 12.99
N ARG A 314 -28.92 10.18 13.74
CA ARG A 314 -27.80 10.52 14.62
C ARG A 314 -28.03 9.89 15.98
N VAL A 315 -27.06 9.09 16.43
CA VAL A 315 -27.11 8.35 17.68
C VAL A 315 -25.90 8.74 18.52
N VAL A 316 -26.13 8.99 19.80
CA VAL A 316 -25.06 9.14 20.80
C VAL A 316 -24.76 7.74 21.33
N GLY A 317 -23.54 7.25 21.09
CA GLY A 317 -23.10 5.95 21.59
C GLY A 317 -23.01 5.92 23.12
N GLU A 318 -22.90 4.71 23.70
CA GLU A 318 -22.72 4.52 25.15
C GLU A 318 -21.47 5.23 25.70
N ASN A 319 -20.47 5.45 24.83
CA ASN A 319 -19.26 6.20 25.12
C ASN A 319 -19.43 7.74 24.99
N GLY A 320 -20.65 8.22 24.78
CA GLY A 320 -20.97 9.63 24.59
C GLY A 320 -20.55 10.22 23.23
N ARG A 321 -20.09 9.39 22.28
CA ARG A 321 -19.68 9.85 20.95
C ARG A 321 -20.86 9.90 19.98
N ASP A 322 -20.98 11.00 19.27
CA ASP A 322 -21.97 11.17 18.21
C ASP A 322 -21.58 10.40 16.96
N SER A 323 -22.54 9.65 16.43
CA SER A 323 -22.41 8.87 15.21
C SER A 323 -23.64 9.04 14.32
N LEU A 324 -23.45 8.92 13.00
CA LEU A 324 -24.53 8.76 12.04
C LEU A 324 -24.69 7.28 11.72
N VAL A 325 -25.90 6.76 11.87
CA VAL A 325 -26.25 5.36 11.62
C VAL A 325 -27.22 5.33 10.44
N SER A 326 -26.78 4.76 9.33
CA SER A 326 -27.57 4.54 8.12
C SER A 326 -27.88 3.07 7.97
N ARG A 327 -29.13 2.73 7.67
CA ARG A 327 -29.58 1.35 7.35
C ARG A 327 -30.39 1.36 6.07
N GLY A 328 -30.21 0.35 5.24
CA GLY A 328 -30.92 0.31 3.96
C GLY A 328 -30.62 -0.89 3.08
N ARG A 329 -30.87 -0.70 1.78
CA ARG A 329 -30.81 -1.73 0.75
C ARG A 329 -30.03 -1.25 -0.47
N LEU A 330 -29.32 -2.19 -1.10
CA LEU A 330 -28.72 -2.03 -2.43
C LEU A 330 -29.68 -2.63 -3.45
N VAL A 331 -30.28 -1.79 -4.29
CA VAL A 331 -31.36 -2.17 -5.21
C VAL A 331 -30.84 -2.19 -6.65
N ALA A 332 -30.99 -3.32 -7.33
CA ALA A 332 -30.62 -3.49 -8.73
C ALA A 332 -31.57 -2.73 -9.67
N ALA A 333 -31.19 -2.60 -10.94
CA ALA A 333 -31.98 -1.85 -11.94
C ALA A 333 -33.38 -2.45 -12.18
N ASP A 334 -33.55 -3.76 -11.97
CA ASP A 334 -34.83 -4.47 -12.05
C ASP A 334 -35.72 -4.31 -10.80
N GLY A 335 -35.25 -3.55 -9.80
CA GLY A 335 -35.93 -3.35 -8.52
C GLY A 335 -35.67 -4.44 -7.48
N GLY A 336 -34.91 -5.48 -7.82
CA GLY A 336 -34.50 -6.54 -6.90
C GLY A 336 -33.55 -6.02 -5.82
N VAL A 337 -33.70 -6.52 -4.59
CA VAL A 337 -32.73 -6.24 -3.51
C VAL A 337 -31.53 -7.16 -3.70
N ALA A 338 -30.34 -6.59 -3.87
CA ALA A 338 -29.09 -7.33 -3.99
C ALA A 338 -28.40 -7.51 -2.63
N ALA A 339 -28.50 -6.51 -1.75
CA ALA A 339 -27.92 -6.56 -0.41
C ALA A 339 -28.67 -5.65 0.56
N ARG A 340 -28.51 -5.90 1.86
CA ARG A 340 -28.82 -4.96 2.95
C ARG A 340 -27.53 -4.38 3.49
N PHE A 341 -27.56 -3.13 3.95
CA PHE A 341 -26.40 -2.49 4.55
C PHE A 341 -26.73 -1.81 5.88
N SER A 342 -25.73 -1.71 6.74
CA SER A 342 -25.68 -0.83 7.91
C SER A 342 -24.34 -0.09 7.87
N GLN A 343 -24.35 1.23 8.02
CA GLN A 343 -23.15 2.06 8.03
C GLN A 343 -23.19 2.99 9.23
N ILE A 344 -22.12 2.97 10.02
CA ILE A 344 -21.92 3.88 11.16
C ILE A 344 -20.75 4.79 10.83
N VAL A 345 -20.98 6.09 10.90
CA VAL A 345 -19.96 7.13 10.68
C VAL A 345 -19.74 7.85 11.99
N SER A 346 -18.49 7.99 12.40
CA SER A 346 -18.11 8.72 13.63
C SER A 346 -16.88 9.59 13.38
N LEU A 347 -16.73 10.70 14.11
CA LEU A 347 -15.57 11.57 14.00
C LEU A 347 -14.51 11.20 15.04
N VAL A 348 -13.23 11.36 14.68
CA VAL A 348 -12.10 11.12 15.57
C VAL A 348 -11.69 12.43 16.24
N GLU A 349 -11.80 12.48 17.56
CA GLU A 349 -11.46 13.67 18.33
C GLU A 349 -10.01 14.09 18.10
N GLY A 350 -9.79 15.40 17.88
CA GLY A 350 -8.46 15.97 17.64
C GLY A 350 -7.86 15.69 16.26
N MET A 351 -8.58 14.99 15.37
CA MET A 351 -8.10 14.67 14.02
C MET A 351 -9.11 15.08 12.94
N PRO A 352 -8.66 15.52 11.75
CA PRO A 352 -9.57 15.75 10.62
C PRO A 352 -9.95 14.41 9.96
N LEU A 353 -10.54 13.48 10.72
CA LEU A 353 -10.74 12.09 10.33
C LEU A 353 -12.12 11.56 10.75
N ALA A 354 -12.81 10.88 9.84
CA ALA A 354 -14.07 10.17 10.08
C ALA A 354 -13.90 8.67 9.84
N VAL A 355 -14.37 7.84 10.77
CA VAL A 355 -14.37 6.37 10.67
C VAL A 355 -15.71 5.89 10.12
N LEU A 356 -15.67 4.93 9.20
CA LEU A 356 -16.81 4.27 8.59
C LEU A 356 -16.79 2.79 8.96
N ASP A 357 -17.73 2.36 9.79
CA ASP A 357 -18.00 0.95 10.08
C ASP A 357 -19.15 0.49 9.18
N ILE A 358 -18.86 -0.43 8.26
CA ILE A 358 -19.76 -0.84 7.19
C ILE A 358 -20.05 -2.34 7.33
N GLU A 359 -21.33 -2.68 7.40
CA GLU A 359 -21.82 -4.04 7.28
C GLU A 359 -22.66 -4.17 6.03
N VAL A 360 -22.44 -5.25 5.28
CA VAL A 360 -23.24 -5.61 4.10
C VAL A 360 -23.62 -7.08 4.18
N GLU A 361 -24.89 -7.36 3.97
CA GLU A 361 -25.45 -8.71 3.88
C GLU A 361 -26.03 -8.93 2.49
N LEU A 362 -25.40 -9.82 1.72
CA LEU A 362 -25.80 -10.16 0.36
C LEU A 362 -27.03 -11.08 0.39
N GLU A 363 -28.03 -10.77 -0.43
CA GLU A 363 -29.23 -11.62 -0.57
C GLU A 363 -28.89 -12.91 -1.33
N ARG A 364 -27.90 -12.83 -2.23
CA ARG A 364 -27.39 -13.96 -3.00
C ARG A 364 -25.88 -13.82 -3.19
N PRO A 365 -25.14 -14.94 -3.23
CA PRO A 365 -23.74 -14.97 -3.67
C PRO A 365 -23.52 -14.21 -4.98
N LEU A 366 -22.41 -13.47 -5.06
CA LEU A 366 -21.95 -12.83 -6.28
C LEU A 366 -21.26 -13.88 -7.17
N ALA A 367 -21.64 -13.91 -8.45
CA ALA A 367 -21.04 -14.77 -9.46
C ALA A 367 -20.03 -14.00 -10.31
N GLY A 368 -18.93 -14.66 -10.71
CA GLY A 368 -17.87 -14.08 -11.54
C GLY A 368 -16.58 -13.81 -10.79
N SER A 369 -15.59 -13.25 -11.49
CA SER A 369 -14.32 -12.86 -10.88
C SER A 369 -14.51 -11.66 -9.94
N LEU A 370 -13.61 -11.49 -8.97
CA LEU A 370 -13.72 -10.40 -7.99
C LEU A 370 -13.70 -9.01 -8.65
N LEU A 371 -12.94 -8.82 -9.74
CA LEU A 371 -12.89 -7.53 -10.44
C LEU A 371 -14.16 -7.25 -11.26
N ASP A 372 -14.87 -8.31 -11.63
CA ASP A 372 -16.10 -8.24 -12.42
C ASP A 372 -17.33 -8.09 -11.54
N SER A 373 -17.35 -8.73 -10.37
CA SER A 373 -18.53 -8.85 -9.50
C SER A 373 -18.15 -8.72 -8.03
N HIS A 374 -18.48 -7.57 -7.43
CA HIS A 374 -18.10 -7.24 -6.05
C HIS A 374 -19.03 -6.24 -5.38
N VAL A 375 -18.96 -6.19 -4.05
CA VAL A 375 -19.46 -5.09 -3.23
C VAL A 375 -18.36 -4.03 -3.13
N ALA A 376 -18.68 -2.75 -3.37
CA ALA A 376 -17.75 -1.64 -3.29
C ALA A 376 -18.23 -0.55 -2.31
N ALA A 377 -17.27 0.05 -1.61
CA ALA A 377 -17.38 1.42 -1.13
C ALA A 377 -16.89 2.34 -2.24
N ARG A 378 -17.80 3.14 -2.79
CA ARG A 378 -17.57 4.02 -3.94
C ARG A 378 -17.38 5.44 -3.45
N PHE A 379 -16.23 6.01 -3.73
CA PHE A 379 -15.87 7.37 -3.37
C PHE A 379 -15.87 8.23 -4.63
N ALA A 380 -16.52 9.38 -4.58
CA ALA A 380 -16.60 10.29 -5.71
C ALA A 380 -16.26 11.72 -5.28
N TRP A 381 -15.47 12.40 -6.11
CA TRP A 381 -15.14 13.81 -5.97
C TRP A 381 -15.67 14.59 -7.18
N HIS A 382 -15.48 15.90 -7.18
CA HIS A 382 -16.03 16.77 -8.20
C HIS A 382 -15.34 16.53 -9.55
N GLU A 383 -16.10 16.32 -10.63
CA GLU A 383 -15.56 15.93 -11.95
C GLU A 383 -14.61 16.97 -12.57
N ASN A 384 -14.75 18.24 -12.19
CA ASN A 384 -13.88 19.34 -12.65
C ASN A 384 -12.63 19.54 -11.76
N GLU A 385 -12.40 18.70 -10.76
CA GLU A 385 -11.21 18.75 -9.91
C GLU A 385 -10.10 17.89 -10.51
N HIS A 386 -8.98 18.51 -10.86
CA HIS A 386 -7.77 17.81 -11.27
C HIS A 386 -7.07 17.27 -10.01
N VAL A 387 -6.79 15.97 -9.98
CA VAL A 387 -6.23 15.30 -8.81
C VAL A 387 -5.13 14.33 -9.22
N GLU A 388 -4.09 14.24 -8.41
CA GLU A 388 -3.15 13.13 -8.43
C GLU A 388 -3.65 12.06 -7.45
N ILE A 389 -3.79 10.83 -7.93
CA ILE A 389 -4.08 9.68 -7.07
C ILE A 389 -2.78 9.08 -6.60
N ARG A 390 -2.64 8.89 -5.29
CA ARG A 390 -1.50 8.19 -4.68
C ARG A 390 -1.99 6.96 -3.93
N ARG A 391 -1.31 5.83 -4.11
CA ARG A 391 -1.60 4.56 -3.45
C ARG A 391 -0.52 4.24 -2.42
N SER A 392 -0.91 3.57 -1.35
CA SER A 392 0.06 2.98 -0.43
C SER A 392 0.75 1.78 -1.08
N LEU A 393 2.08 1.81 -1.17
CA LEU A 393 2.91 0.66 -1.51
C LEU A 393 4.00 0.55 -0.45
N LEU A 394 4.03 -0.57 0.29
CA LEU A 394 4.96 -0.75 1.42
C LEU A 394 4.88 0.42 2.43
N THR A 395 3.67 0.91 2.71
CA THR A 395 3.40 2.11 3.55
C THR A 395 3.97 3.44 3.04
N GLN A 396 4.50 3.48 1.83
CA GLN A 396 4.94 4.70 1.15
C GLN A 396 3.83 5.22 0.24
N SER A 397 3.77 6.54 0.02
CA SER A 397 2.80 7.22 -0.84
C SER A 397 3.34 7.34 -2.26
N VAL A 398 2.75 6.57 -3.19
CA VAL A 398 3.20 6.43 -4.57
C VAL A 398 2.12 6.91 -5.53
N ALA A 399 2.42 7.90 -6.37
CA ALA A 399 1.52 8.35 -7.44
C ALA A 399 1.18 7.20 -8.39
N THR A 400 -0.08 7.12 -8.84
CA THR A 400 -0.55 6.08 -9.75
C THR A 400 -1.60 6.60 -10.72
N GLU A 401 -1.49 6.17 -11.98
CA GLU A 401 -2.48 6.41 -13.03
C GLU A 401 -3.27 5.14 -13.36
N ARG A 402 -3.11 4.10 -12.56
CA ARG A 402 -3.68 2.77 -12.83
C ARG A 402 -5.18 2.78 -12.57
N THR A 403 -5.91 2.14 -13.49
CA THR A 403 -7.34 1.86 -13.28
C THR A 403 -7.54 0.81 -12.19
N ARG A 404 -6.65 -0.18 -12.08
CA ARG A 404 -6.69 -1.26 -11.08
C ARG A 404 -5.38 -1.29 -10.33
N PHE A 405 -5.44 -1.23 -9.00
CA PHE A 405 -4.24 -1.19 -8.17
C PHE A 405 -4.47 -1.76 -6.78
N THR A 406 -3.37 -1.98 -6.07
CA THR A 406 -3.33 -2.41 -4.68
C THR A 406 -2.96 -1.26 -3.75
N ALA A 407 -3.66 -1.15 -2.61
CA ALA A 407 -3.42 -0.11 -1.59
C ALA A 407 -3.90 -0.55 -0.18
N PRO A 408 -3.24 -1.55 0.45
CA PRO A 408 -3.72 -2.15 1.70
C PRO A 408 -3.74 -1.21 2.91
N HIS A 409 -3.11 -0.04 2.84
CA HIS A 409 -3.03 0.89 3.98
C HIS A 409 -3.87 2.15 3.74
N PHE A 410 -3.57 2.88 2.66
CA PHE A 410 -4.23 4.14 2.36
C PHE A 410 -4.19 4.49 0.88
N ILE A 411 -5.10 5.40 0.48
CA ILE A 411 -5.14 6.04 -0.83
C ILE A 411 -5.29 7.54 -0.58
N GLU A 412 -4.57 8.36 -1.34
CA GLU A 412 -4.68 9.81 -1.29
C GLU A 412 -5.21 10.33 -2.63
N ILE A 413 -6.10 11.31 -2.53
CA ILE A 413 -6.61 12.10 -3.65
C ILE A 413 -6.08 13.50 -3.40
N VAL A 414 -5.03 13.88 -4.12
CA VAL A 414 -4.30 15.12 -3.91
C VAL A 414 -4.71 16.12 -4.98
N PRO A 415 -5.41 17.22 -4.64
CA PRO A 415 -5.79 18.22 -5.63
C PRO A 415 -4.56 18.84 -6.29
N GLU A 416 -4.60 19.03 -7.61
CA GLU A 416 -3.63 19.86 -8.31
C GLU A 416 -4.01 21.33 -8.10
N SER A 417 -3.39 21.99 -7.12
CA SER A 417 -3.67 23.41 -6.83
C SER A 417 -2.40 24.22 -6.65
N THR A 418 -2.45 25.50 -7.00
CA THR A 418 -1.40 26.49 -6.73
C THR A 418 -1.58 27.20 -5.38
N ARG A 419 -2.60 26.81 -4.60
CA ARG A 419 -2.86 27.38 -3.27
C ARG A 419 -1.75 26.99 -2.29
N VAL A 420 -1.51 27.85 -1.31
CA VAL A 420 -0.42 27.73 -0.32
C VAL A 420 -0.57 26.49 0.61
N ASP A 421 -1.69 25.77 0.57
CA ASP A 421 -1.99 24.67 1.51
C ASP A 421 -2.65 23.44 0.84
N VAL A 422 -2.17 23.05 -0.35
CA VAL A 422 -2.69 21.90 -1.13
C VAL A 422 -2.76 20.62 -0.30
N ALA A 423 -1.72 20.36 0.50
CA ALA A 423 -1.62 19.18 1.34
C ALA A 423 -2.78 19.09 2.35
N ALA A 424 -3.32 20.23 2.76
CA ALA A 424 -4.38 20.30 3.75
C ALA A 424 -5.78 20.03 3.17
N ASP A 425 -5.91 20.14 1.85
CA ASP A 425 -7.10 19.79 1.07
C ASP A 425 -7.08 18.35 0.54
N ALA A 426 -5.94 17.65 0.64
CA ALA A 426 -5.82 16.27 0.22
C ALA A 426 -6.76 15.34 1.01
N VAL A 427 -7.47 14.48 0.30
CA VAL A 427 -8.33 13.47 0.93
C VAL A 427 -7.54 12.18 1.09
N THR A 428 -7.49 11.64 2.29
CA THR A 428 -6.91 10.31 2.55
C THR A 428 -8.00 9.31 2.89
N ILE A 429 -8.06 8.21 2.16
CA ILE A 429 -8.90 7.05 2.47
C ILE A 429 -8.00 6.00 3.14
N LEU A 430 -8.19 5.76 4.43
CA LEU A 430 -7.56 4.66 5.17
C LEU A 430 -8.36 3.38 4.90
N THR A 431 -7.74 2.42 4.25
CA THR A 431 -8.45 1.28 3.64
C THR A 431 -8.75 0.14 4.61
N GLY A 432 -8.15 0.18 5.81
CA GLY A 432 -8.39 -0.84 6.85
C GLY A 432 -7.91 -2.24 6.45
N GLY A 433 -6.90 -2.34 5.58
CA GLY A 433 -6.41 -3.62 5.08
C GLY A 433 -7.05 -4.09 3.78
N LEU A 434 -8.01 -3.35 3.22
CA LEU A 434 -8.60 -3.70 1.93
C LEU A 434 -7.53 -3.62 0.83
N PRO A 435 -7.27 -4.71 0.10
CA PRO A 435 -6.11 -4.76 -0.79
C PRO A 435 -6.36 -4.17 -2.19
N TRP A 436 -7.59 -4.26 -2.74
CA TRP A 436 -7.86 -3.99 -4.16
C TRP A 436 -8.81 -2.82 -4.37
N HIS A 437 -8.48 -2.00 -5.35
CA HIS A 437 -9.22 -0.79 -5.71
C HIS A 437 -9.31 -0.61 -7.22
N LEU A 438 -10.37 0.05 -7.65
CA LEU A 438 -10.68 0.32 -9.05
C LEU A 438 -11.02 1.80 -9.23
N LEU A 439 -10.20 2.54 -9.97
CA LEU A 439 -10.58 3.84 -10.50
C LEU A 439 -11.59 3.60 -11.64
N SER A 440 -12.88 3.68 -11.30
CA SER A 440 -13.98 3.33 -12.20
C SER A 440 -14.26 4.41 -13.24
N THR A 441 -14.04 5.67 -12.86
CA THR A 441 -14.00 6.83 -13.75
C THR A 441 -12.88 7.75 -13.24
N PRO A 442 -12.49 8.81 -13.99
CA PRO A 442 -11.50 9.78 -13.50
C PRO A 442 -11.88 10.49 -12.19
N HIS A 443 -13.13 10.38 -11.73
CA HIS A 443 -13.64 11.02 -10.52
C HIS A 443 -14.35 10.05 -9.55
N VAL A 444 -14.25 8.74 -9.78
CA VAL A 444 -14.87 7.70 -8.94
C VAL A 444 -13.89 6.56 -8.67
N LEU A 445 -13.64 6.32 -7.39
CA LEU A 445 -12.80 5.24 -6.88
C LEU A 445 -13.65 4.21 -6.11
N ASP A 446 -13.57 2.95 -6.51
CA ASP A 446 -14.21 1.83 -5.83
C ASP A 446 -13.17 1.09 -4.97
N SER A 447 -13.42 0.97 -3.67
CA SER A 447 -12.71 0.06 -2.78
C SER A 447 -13.51 -1.22 -2.58
N LEU A 448 -12.93 -2.36 -2.95
CA LEU A 448 -13.64 -3.64 -2.98
C LEU A 448 -13.80 -4.20 -1.56
N LEU A 449 -15.04 -4.34 -1.10
CA LEU A 449 -15.37 -4.81 0.25
C LEU A 449 -15.52 -6.33 0.33
N ALA A 450 -16.11 -6.95 -0.71
CA ALA A 450 -16.38 -8.38 -0.79
C ALA A 450 -16.60 -8.84 -2.25
N GLY A 451 -16.41 -10.13 -2.50
CA GLY A 451 -16.82 -10.81 -3.74
C GLY A 451 -17.18 -12.27 -3.47
N GLY A 452 -17.72 -12.98 -4.46
CA GLY A 452 -18.06 -14.39 -4.34
C GLY A 452 -19.22 -14.69 -3.37
N SER A 453 -19.10 -15.77 -2.59
CA SER A 453 -20.18 -16.36 -1.78
C SER A 453 -20.29 -15.87 -0.33
N VAL A 454 -19.68 -14.73 0.00
CA VAL A 454 -19.68 -14.21 1.37
C VAL A 454 -21.07 -13.67 1.74
N GLY A 455 -21.71 -14.23 2.77
CA GLY A 455 -23.08 -13.86 3.15
C GLY A 455 -23.16 -12.49 3.84
N ARG A 456 -22.45 -12.31 4.96
CA ARG A 456 -22.37 -11.04 5.70
C ARG A 456 -20.91 -10.63 5.86
N ILE A 457 -20.59 -9.37 5.56
CA ILE A 457 -19.27 -8.78 5.76
C ILE A 457 -19.34 -7.58 6.69
N SER A 458 -18.26 -7.38 7.43
CA SER A 458 -17.99 -6.16 8.18
C SER A 458 -16.63 -5.61 7.77
N ARG A 459 -16.56 -4.31 7.50
CA ARG A 459 -15.36 -3.58 7.09
C ARG A 459 -15.30 -2.25 7.82
N ARG A 460 -14.10 -1.88 8.23
CA ARG A 460 -13.79 -0.59 8.84
C ARG A 460 -12.85 0.18 7.91
N LEU A 461 -13.26 1.37 7.50
CA LEU A 461 -12.44 2.32 6.75
C LEU A 461 -12.41 3.66 7.50
N ALA A 462 -11.57 4.59 7.09
CA ALA A 462 -11.68 5.97 7.51
C ALA A 462 -11.35 6.92 6.36
N ILE A 463 -11.89 8.13 6.41
CA ILE A 463 -11.62 9.20 5.45
C ILE A 463 -11.18 10.45 6.21
N GLY A 464 -10.07 11.06 5.79
CA GLY A 464 -9.52 12.24 6.44
C GLY A 464 -9.11 13.32 5.46
N LEU A 465 -8.94 14.54 5.97
CA LEU A 465 -8.49 15.71 5.21
C LEU A 465 -7.14 16.20 5.72
N GLY A 466 -6.14 16.25 4.85
CA GLY A 466 -4.81 16.78 5.16
C GLY A 466 -4.06 16.01 6.25
N LEU A 467 -4.11 14.69 6.18
CA LEU A 467 -3.33 13.83 7.10
C LEU A 467 -1.85 13.90 6.72
N ARG A 468 -1.01 14.42 7.61
CA ARG A 468 0.44 14.58 7.36
C ARG A 468 1.19 13.25 7.24
N ARG A 469 0.80 12.26 8.03
CA ARG A 469 1.44 10.93 8.11
C ARG A 469 0.38 9.84 7.99
N PRO A 470 -0.20 9.65 6.80
CA PRO A 470 -1.35 8.76 6.60
C PRO A 470 -1.03 7.30 6.97
N TRP A 471 0.21 6.86 6.82
CA TRP A 471 0.67 5.52 7.20
C TRP A 471 0.48 5.20 8.69
N ASP A 472 0.71 6.15 9.60
CA ASP A 472 0.54 5.90 11.04
C ASP A 472 -0.94 5.61 11.37
N SER A 473 -1.84 6.44 10.81
CA SER A 473 -3.28 6.28 11.01
C SER A 473 -3.82 5.03 10.31
N ALA A 474 -3.30 4.70 9.12
CA ALA A 474 -3.65 3.50 8.39
C ALA A 474 -3.29 2.23 9.17
N LEU A 475 -2.08 2.19 9.75
CA LEU A 475 -1.63 1.07 10.58
C LEU A 475 -2.45 0.96 11.86
N ALA A 476 -2.71 2.08 12.55
CA ALA A 476 -3.56 2.06 13.73
C ALA A 476 -4.99 1.57 13.42
N LEU A 477 -5.58 2.01 12.30
CA LEU A 477 -6.89 1.56 11.85
C LEU A 477 -6.91 0.05 11.58
N ALA A 478 -5.93 -0.46 10.81
CA ALA A 478 -5.83 -1.88 10.46
C ALA A 478 -5.54 -2.75 11.70
N ALA A 479 -4.75 -2.25 12.66
CA ALA A 479 -4.46 -2.92 13.92
C ALA A 479 -5.65 -2.91 14.90
N GLY A 480 -6.68 -2.07 14.67
CA GLY A 480 -7.79 -1.87 15.61
C GLY A 480 -7.37 -1.13 16.88
N THR A 481 -6.31 -0.33 16.84
CA THR A 481 -5.81 0.46 17.97
C THR A 481 -6.35 1.90 17.94
N PRO A 482 -6.23 2.67 19.03
CA PRO A 482 -6.66 4.06 19.04
C PRO A 482 -5.96 4.90 17.96
N LEU A 483 -6.75 5.66 17.20
CA LEU A 483 -6.26 6.63 16.22
C LEU A 483 -5.72 7.88 16.94
N GLY A 484 -4.76 8.56 16.31
CA GLY A 484 -4.16 9.81 16.84
C GLY A 484 -2.97 9.60 17.79
N VAL A 485 -2.55 8.36 18.01
CA VAL A 485 -1.30 8.05 18.69
C VAL A 485 -0.13 8.40 17.76
N ALA A 486 0.78 9.26 18.23
CA ALA A 486 1.92 9.72 17.45
C ALA A 486 3.23 9.52 18.22
N ILE A 487 4.31 9.31 17.47
CA ILE A 487 5.66 9.42 17.99
C ILE A 487 6.13 10.86 17.74
N PRO A 488 6.42 11.65 18.80
CA PRO A 488 6.86 13.02 18.65
C PRO A 488 8.24 13.09 17.99
N GLY A 489 8.58 14.24 17.41
CA GLY A 489 9.92 14.51 16.88
C GLY A 489 10.25 13.87 15.52
N LEU A 490 9.27 13.22 14.87
CA LEU A 490 9.42 12.66 13.53
C LEU A 490 9.00 13.65 12.43
N PRO A 491 9.79 13.79 11.36
CA PRO A 491 9.42 14.53 10.14
C PRO A 491 8.15 13.98 9.46
N GLU A 492 7.47 14.84 8.70
CA GLU A 492 6.22 14.48 8.00
C GLU A 492 6.43 13.44 6.90
N ASN A 493 7.61 13.39 6.28
CA ASN A 493 7.93 12.48 5.19
C ASN A 493 8.56 11.15 5.64
N VAL A 494 8.77 10.93 6.95
CA VAL A 494 9.46 9.75 7.47
C VAL A 494 8.52 8.89 8.31
N ARG A 495 8.50 7.60 8.01
CA ARG A 495 7.93 6.56 8.86
C ARG A 495 9.05 5.89 9.65
N LEU A 496 8.86 5.79 10.97
CA LEU A 496 9.77 5.04 11.83
C LEU A 496 9.36 3.56 11.84
N THR A 497 10.32 2.69 11.57
CA THR A 497 10.21 1.24 11.73
C THR A 497 11.10 0.80 12.90
N VAL A 498 10.71 -0.23 13.63
CA VAL A 498 11.42 -0.69 14.83
C VAL A 498 11.75 -2.17 14.67
N ALA A 499 13.04 -2.49 14.67
CA ALA A 499 13.51 -3.87 14.61
C ALA A 499 13.80 -4.43 16.02
N GLU A 500 14.41 -3.62 16.89
CA GLU A 500 14.77 -4.03 18.25
C GLU A 500 14.77 -2.82 19.19
N LEU A 501 14.34 -3.01 20.44
CA LEU A 501 14.44 -2.03 21.52
C LEU A 501 15.12 -2.67 22.73
N VAL A 502 16.08 -1.95 23.31
CA VAL A 502 16.77 -2.34 24.53
C VAL A 502 16.37 -1.37 25.63
N THR A 503 15.77 -1.91 26.69
CA THR A 503 15.35 -1.12 27.85
C THR A 503 16.04 -1.61 29.13
N THR A 504 16.49 -0.66 29.96
CA THR A 504 17.06 -0.90 31.29
C THR A 504 16.28 -0.04 32.28
N ASP A 505 15.81 -0.61 33.39
CA ASP A 505 15.00 0.12 34.39
C ASP A 505 13.81 0.89 33.80
N ARG A 506 13.13 0.29 32.82
CA ARG A 506 12.01 0.87 32.04
C ARG A 506 12.39 2.10 31.20
N GLN A 507 13.68 2.36 31.02
CA GLN A 507 14.19 3.41 30.15
C GLN A 507 14.78 2.81 28.87
N LEU A 508 14.50 3.44 27.74
CA LEU A 508 15.11 3.09 26.46
C LEU A 508 16.59 3.49 26.47
N THR A 509 17.50 2.51 26.38
CA THR A 509 18.95 2.71 26.38
C THR A 509 19.59 2.49 25.01
N ALA A 510 18.98 1.65 24.16
CA ALA A 510 19.40 1.47 22.77
C ALA A 510 18.26 0.91 21.92
N GLY A 511 18.43 0.93 20.60
CA GLY A 511 17.49 0.26 19.69
C GLY A 511 17.97 0.27 18.25
N ARG A 512 17.38 -0.60 17.45
CA ARG A 512 17.52 -0.64 15.99
C ARG A 512 16.26 -0.09 15.34
N PHE A 513 16.43 1.01 14.63
CA PHE A 513 15.37 1.76 14.00
C PHE A 513 15.59 1.82 12.50
N GLY A 514 14.53 1.72 11.71
CA GLY A 514 14.61 2.05 10.28
C GLY A 514 13.87 3.34 9.98
N LEU A 515 14.52 4.23 9.24
CA LEU A 515 13.95 5.46 8.72
C LEU A 515 13.48 5.21 7.29
N LEU A 516 12.16 5.15 7.09
CA LEU A 516 11.55 4.93 5.78
C LEU A 516 11.02 6.25 5.22
N GLU A 517 11.67 6.77 4.17
CA GLU A 517 11.15 7.91 3.41
C GLU A 517 9.86 7.47 2.70
N SER A 518 8.75 8.11 3.05
CA SER A 518 7.40 7.62 2.70
C SER A 518 6.59 8.61 1.86
N ALA A 519 7.10 9.82 1.62
CA ALA A 519 6.43 10.83 0.79
C ALA A 519 6.95 10.88 -0.65
N GLY A 520 8.11 10.28 -0.94
CA GLY A 520 8.72 10.28 -2.25
C GLY A 520 9.51 11.55 -2.57
N VAL A 521 9.99 12.27 -1.55
CA VAL A 521 10.71 13.55 -1.72
C VAL A 521 12.22 13.38 -1.49
N GLY A 522 12.62 12.60 -0.48
CA GLY A 522 14.02 12.53 -0.05
C GLY A 522 14.50 13.84 0.61
N GLY A 523 15.79 13.92 0.89
CA GLY A 523 16.46 15.08 1.48
C GLY A 523 16.93 14.88 2.92
N GLU A 524 17.43 15.96 3.50
CA GLU A 524 17.87 15.98 4.90
C GLU A 524 16.68 15.88 5.86
N VAL A 525 16.78 14.98 6.82
CA VAL A 525 15.77 14.75 7.84
C VAL A 525 16.40 14.86 9.23
N THR A 526 15.68 15.53 10.12
CA THR A 526 16.06 15.66 11.54
C THR A 526 15.05 14.92 12.40
N ILE A 527 15.51 14.00 13.22
CA ILE A 527 14.66 13.25 14.16
C ILE A 527 15.04 13.66 15.57
N ASP A 528 14.04 14.09 16.35
CA ASP A 528 14.20 14.35 17.78
C ASP A 528 13.74 13.12 18.57
N TRP A 529 14.69 12.46 19.23
CA TRP A 529 14.41 11.26 20.02
C TRP A 529 13.91 11.58 21.43
N GLY A 530 13.84 12.87 21.80
CA GLY A 530 13.46 13.32 23.14
C GLY A 530 14.45 12.93 24.24
N ARG A 531 15.60 12.36 23.86
CA ARG A 531 16.63 11.82 24.76
C ARG A 531 18.02 12.01 24.13
N PRO A 532 19.06 12.32 24.92
CA PRO A 532 20.41 12.50 24.37
C PRO A 532 20.90 11.23 23.67
N VAL A 533 21.34 11.38 22.43
CA VAL A 533 21.88 10.30 21.61
C VAL A 533 23.38 10.22 21.86
N ALA A 534 23.85 9.08 22.35
CA ALA A 534 25.27 8.84 22.63
C ALA A 534 26.00 8.24 21.42
N ARG A 535 25.31 7.42 20.62
CA ARG A 535 25.84 6.81 19.40
C ARG A 535 24.76 6.62 18.36
N ALA A 536 25.14 6.75 17.09
CA ALA A 536 24.32 6.44 15.93
C ALA A 536 25.19 5.76 14.88
N THR A 537 24.77 4.61 14.37
CA THR A 537 25.51 3.85 13.38
C THR A 537 24.56 3.34 12.31
N VAL A 538 24.85 3.61 11.04
CA VAL A 538 24.11 3.00 9.94
C VAL A 538 24.45 1.52 9.87
N VAL A 539 23.43 0.68 9.72
CA VAL A 539 23.59 -0.76 9.55
C VAL A 539 22.88 -1.24 8.28
N ASP A 540 23.28 -2.41 7.78
CA ASP A 540 22.52 -3.15 6.79
C ASP A 540 21.34 -3.88 7.45
N PHE A 541 20.51 -4.57 6.65
CA PHE A 541 19.34 -5.27 7.14
C PHE A 541 19.67 -6.53 7.97
N THR A 542 20.93 -6.94 8.02
CA THR A 542 21.44 -8.02 8.87
C THR A 542 22.13 -7.50 10.13
N GLY A 543 22.25 -6.18 10.30
CA GLY A 543 22.93 -5.53 11.42
C GLY A 543 24.44 -5.29 11.20
N GLY A 544 24.96 -5.53 10.00
CA GLY A 544 26.34 -5.21 9.65
C GLY A 544 26.54 -3.70 9.51
N PRO A 545 27.61 -3.10 10.08
CA PRO A 545 27.80 -1.65 10.02
C PRO A 545 28.09 -1.16 8.59
N ARG A 546 27.58 0.01 8.25
CA ARG A 546 27.85 0.73 6.99
C ARG A 546 28.48 2.08 7.29
N THR A 547 29.39 2.52 6.42
CA THR A 547 30.06 3.82 6.52
C THR A 547 29.24 4.98 5.96
N GLU A 548 28.28 4.69 5.08
CA GLU A 548 27.44 5.68 4.41
C GLU A 548 25.95 5.29 4.47
N PRO A 549 25.04 6.30 4.55
CA PRO A 549 25.32 7.73 4.73
C PRO A 549 25.86 8.07 6.13
N ALA A 550 26.51 9.23 6.28
CA ALA A 550 26.92 9.72 7.60
C ALA A 550 25.69 10.20 8.39
N VAL A 551 25.68 9.96 9.70
CA VAL A 551 24.63 10.41 10.62
C VAL A 551 25.26 11.37 11.62
N ALA A 552 24.79 12.61 11.64
CA ALA A 552 25.22 13.60 12.61
C ALA A 552 24.35 13.50 13.87
N ILE A 553 24.98 13.65 15.04
CA ILE A 553 24.30 13.68 16.34
C ILE A 553 24.37 15.11 16.88
N ASP A 554 23.22 15.66 17.25
CA ASP A 554 23.07 16.97 17.87
C ASP A 554 22.19 16.86 19.12
N GLY A 555 22.81 16.55 20.27
CA GLY A 555 22.11 16.41 21.54
C GLY A 555 21.08 15.27 21.51
N THR A 556 19.79 15.62 21.47
CA THR A 556 18.68 14.65 21.38
C THR A 556 18.31 14.27 19.95
N ARG A 557 19.00 14.85 18.96
CA ARG A 557 18.63 14.75 17.55
C ARG A 557 19.65 13.98 16.73
N THR A 558 19.15 13.34 15.69
CA THR A 558 19.98 12.81 14.59
C THR A 558 19.61 13.49 13.29
N VAL A 559 20.62 13.88 12.51
CA VAL A 559 20.46 14.47 11.18
C VAL A 559 21.10 13.54 10.14
N VAL A 560 20.33 13.20 9.11
CA VAL A 560 20.78 12.32 8.02
C VAL A 560 20.08 12.68 6.72
N SER A 561 20.73 12.46 5.58
CA SER A 561 20.10 12.60 4.27
C SER A 561 19.51 11.26 3.82
N LEU A 562 18.25 11.27 3.39
CA LEU A 562 17.56 10.12 2.82
C LEU A 562 17.35 10.32 1.32
N GLU A 563 17.57 9.29 0.53
CA GLU A 563 17.10 9.26 -0.85
C GLU A 563 15.58 9.04 -0.92
N ARG A 564 14.99 9.40 -2.06
CA ARG A 564 13.57 9.15 -2.37
C ARG A 564 13.25 7.66 -2.17
N TYR A 565 12.26 7.37 -1.32
CA TYR A 565 11.83 6.02 -0.93
C TYR A 565 12.91 5.14 -0.29
N GLN A 566 13.95 5.72 0.29
CA GLN A 566 14.99 4.98 1.01
C GLN A 566 14.47 4.44 2.35
N TRP A 567 14.93 3.23 2.70
CA TRP A 567 14.78 2.63 4.02
C TRP A 567 16.16 2.43 4.66
N LEU A 568 16.54 3.38 5.51
CA LEU A 568 17.85 3.40 6.18
C LEU A 568 17.75 2.78 7.58
N GLN A 569 18.60 1.80 7.91
CA GLN A 569 18.65 1.23 9.26
C GLN A 569 19.72 1.90 10.13
N LEU A 570 19.36 2.19 11.37
CA LEU A 570 20.18 2.87 12.38
C LEU A 570 20.19 2.08 13.68
N ASP A 571 21.38 1.76 14.17
CA ASP A 571 21.59 1.35 15.56
C ASP A 571 21.89 2.59 16.39
N LEU A 572 21.02 2.86 17.38
CA LEU A 572 21.15 4.00 18.29
C LEU A 572 21.44 3.53 19.71
N GLY A 573 22.25 4.31 20.43
CA GLY A 573 22.38 4.23 21.87
C GLY A 573 22.13 5.59 22.49
N PHE A 574 21.34 5.60 23.56
CA PHE A 574 20.99 6.80 24.31
C PHE A 574 21.89 6.93 25.54
N ALA A 575 22.17 8.16 25.96
CA ALA A 575 22.80 8.39 27.25
C ALA A 575 21.83 7.98 28.38
N GLY A 576 22.38 7.34 29.43
CA GLY A 576 21.63 6.90 30.60
C GLY A 576 21.29 8.01 31.58
#